data_AF-D5MK85-F1
#
_entry.id   AF-D5MK85-F1
#
_cell.length_a   1.000
_cell.length_b   1.000
_cell.length_c   1.000
_cell.angle_alpha   90.00
_cell.angle_beta   90.00
_cell.angle_gamma   90.00
#
_symmetry.space_group_name_H-M   'P 1'
#
loop_
_entity.id
_entity.type
_entity.pdbx_description
1 polymer ?
#
loop_
_entity_poly.entity_id
_entity_poly.type
_entity_poly.pdbx_seq_one_letter_code
_entity_poly.pdbx_strand_id
1 'polypeptide(L)'
;MNQLSLIGFLILAMIVAIFSIQNSGEAVVTFIGWQFQSSLVVVILISTALGAIMAIFLSLPGTFRLRMRMREQAQRIAELEQQLQQRETKRTKDLSDTQ
;
A
#
# COMPACT_ATOMS: atom_id res chain seq x y z
N MET A 1 14.85 4.82 -5.03
CA MET A 1 14.65 3.64 -5.92
C MET A 1 16.00 2.98 -6.10
N ASN A 2 16.14 1.74 -5.67
CA ASN A 2 17.42 1.03 -5.73
C ASN A 2 17.63 0.58 -7.18
N GLN A 3 18.84 0.70 -7.74
CA GLN A 3 19.15 0.32 -9.14
C GLN A 3 18.68 -1.12 -9.47
N LEU A 4 18.69 -2.00 -8.45
CA LEU A 4 18.16 -3.36 -8.54
C LEU A 4 16.68 -3.43 -8.93
N SER A 5 15.85 -2.50 -8.46
CA SER A 5 14.43 -2.42 -8.81
C SER A 5 14.24 -2.04 -10.28
N LEU A 6 15.08 -1.15 -10.81
CA LEU A 6 15.03 -0.77 -12.22
C LEU A 6 15.44 -1.93 -13.13
N ILE A 7 16.52 -2.62 -12.78
CA ILE A 7 16.98 -3.82 -13.50
C ILE A 7 15.91 -4.92 -13.47
N GLY A 8 15.30 -5.18 -12.31
CA GLY A 8 14.20 -6.14 -12.20
C GLY A 8 12.99 -5.77 -13.07
N PHE A 9 12.62 -4.49 -13.10
CA PHE A 9 11.54 -4.00 -13.96
C PHE A 9 11.84 -4.19 -15.45
N LEU A 10 13.06 -3.90 -15.88
CA LEU A 10 13.47 -4.09 -17.28
C LEU A 10 13.44 -5.58 -17.69
N ILE A 11 13.90 -6.47 -16.82
CA ILE A 11 13.82 -7.92 -17.06
C ILE A 11 12.36 -8.36 -17.21
N LEU A 12 11.47 -7.90 -16.32
CA LEU A 12 10.05 -8.20 -16.39
C LEU A 12 9.43 -7.67 -17.69
N ALA A 13 9.74 -6.43 -18.07
CA ALA A 13 9.25 -5.84 -19.31
C ALA A 13 9.69 -6.64 -20.54
N MET A 14 10.92 -7.15 -20.55
CA MET A 14 11.44 -8.01 -21.62
C MET A 14 10.69 -9.35 -21.69
N ILE A 15 10.42 -9.98 -20.55
CA ILE A 15 9.62 -11.22 -20.47
C ILE A 15 8.22 -10.98 -21.04
N VAL A 16 7.56 -9.88 -20.65
CA VAL A 16 6.23 -9.50 -21.15
C VAL A 16 6.25 -9.26 -22.67
N ALA A 17 7.28 -8.59 -23.18
CA ALA A 17 7.44 -8.35 -24.61
C ALA A 17 7.60 -9.66 -25.40
N ILE A 18 8.43 -10.58 -24.93
CA ILE A 18 8.62 -11.90 -25.54
C ILE A 18 7.31 -12.69 -25.49
N PHE A 19 6.62 -12.69 -24.35
CA PHE A 19 5.32 -13.34 -24.19
C PHE A 19 4.28 -12.78 -25.18
N SER A 20 4.28 -11.47 -25.41
CA SER A 20 3.43 -10.80 -26.41
C SER A 20 3.70 -11.25 -27.83
N ILE A 21 4.98 -11.33 -28.22
CA ILE A 21 5.36 -11.77 -29.57
C ILE A 21 4.97 -13.23 -29.79
N GLN A 22 5.27 -14.11 -28.83
CA GLN A 22 4.98 -15.54 -28.94
C GLN A 22 3.49 -15.86 -28.91
N ASN A 23 2.70 -15.07 -28.18
CA ASN A 23 1.25 -15.24 -28.04
C ASN A 23 0.49 -14.13 -28.78
N SER A 24 1.04 -13.67 -29.91
CA SER A 24 0.45 -12.63 -30.75
C SER A 24 -0.79 -13.10 -31.53
N GLY A 25 -1.10 -14.40 -31.49
CA GLY A 25 -2.32 -14.96 -32.07
C GLY A 25 -3.59 -14.39 -31.42
N GLU A 26 -4.64 -14.29 -32.22
CA GLU A 26 -5.95 -13.86 -31.75
C GLU A 26 -6.59 -14.95 -30.88
N ALA A 27 -6.81 -14.63 -29.61
CA ALA A 27 -7.57 -15.45 -28.68
C ALA A 27 -9.02 -15.00 -28.68
N VAL A 28 -9.93 -15.95 -28.90
CA VAL A 28 -11.36 -15.73 -28.75
C VAL A 28 -11.70 -15.82 -27.27
N VAL A 29 -12.12 -14.71 -26.67
CA VAL A 29 -12.53 -14.65 -25.27
C VAL A 29 -14.05 -14.57 -25.20
N THR A 30 -14.64 -15.49 -24.44
CA THR A 30 -16.08 -15.47 -24.12
C THR A 30 -16.24 -15.13 -22.64
N PHE A 31 -16.89 -14.00 -22.34
CA PHE A 31 -17.10 -13.50 -20.99
C PHE A 31 -18.53 -12.99 -20.79
N ILE A 32 -19.28 -13.59 -19.86
CA ILE A 32 -20.66 -13.18 -19.48
C ILE A 32 -21.56 -12.94 -20.72
N GLY A 33 -21.41 -13.77 -21.76
CA GLY A 33 -22.20 -13.69 -23.00
C GLY A 33 -21.64 -12.75 -24.09
N TRP A 34 -20.55 -12.03 -23.84
CA TRP A 34 -19.82 -11.29 -24.87
C TRP A 34 -18.67 -12.13 -25.42
N GLN A 35 -18.46 -12.04 -26.73
CA GLN A 35 -17.35 -12.69 -27.41
C GLN A 35 -16.52 -11.61 -28.11
N PHE A 36 -15.23 -11.58 -27.84
CA PHE A 36 -14.31 -10.66 -28.50
C PHE A 36 -13.01 -11.37 -28.86
N GLN A 37 -12.37 -10.91 -29.92
CA GLN A 37 -11.06 -11.36 -30.34
C GLN A 37 -10.02 -10.36 -29.84
N SER A 38 -9.04 -10.86 -29.10
CA SER A 38 -7.94 -10.06 -28.58
C SER A 38 -6.72 -10.94 -28.42
N SER A 39 -5.52 -10.37 -28.34
CA SER A 39 -4.35 -11.15 -27.94
C SER A 39 -4.48 -11.60 -26.48
N LEU A 40 -3.93 -12.77 -26.16
CA LEU A 40 -3.95 -13.34 -24.81
C LEU A 40 -3.32 -12.38 -23.78
N VAL A 41 -2.28 -11.66 -24.20
CA VAL A 41 -1.54 -10.72 -23.33
C VAL A 41 -2.42 -9.57 -22.88
N VAL A 42 -3.20 -8.98 -23.79
CA VAL A 42 -4.11 -7.87 -23.45
C VAL A 42 -5.13 -8.32 -22.40
N VAL A 43 -5.67 -9.53 -22.55
CA VAL A 43 -6.65 -10.11 -21.61
C VAL A 43 -6.04 -10.29 -20.22
N ILE A 44 -4.82 -10.83 -20.15
CA ILE A 44 -4.09 -11.02 -18.89
C ILE A 44 -3.80 -9.67 -18.24
N LEU A 45 -3.33 -8.67 -19.01
CA LEU A 45 -3.02 -7.33 -18.48
C LEU A 45 -4.26 -6.64 -17.92
N ILE A 46 -5.38 -6.66 -18.63
CA ILE A 46 -6.64 -6.07 -18.17
C ILE A 46 -7.14 -6.79 -16.92
N SER A 47 -7.15 -8.13 -16.92
CA SER A 47 -7.61 -8.91 -15.77
C SER A 47 -6.74 -8.68 -14.53
N THR A 48 -5.43 -8.60 -14.72
CA THR A 48 -4.47 -8.30 -13.65
C THR A 48 -4.66 -6.89 -13.12
N ALA A 49 -4.84 -5.91 -14.00
CA ALA A 49 -5.11 -4.52 -13.61
C ALA A 49 -6.40 -4.41 -12.79
N LEU A 50 -7.47 -5.08 -13.23
CA LEU A 50 -8.74 -5.14 -12.47
C LEU A 50 -8.55 -5.80 -11.11
N GLY A 51 -7.80 -6.90 -11.03
CA GLY A 51 -7.45 -7.55 -9.76
C GLY A 51 -6.67 -6.64 -8.82
N ALA A 52 -5.69 -5.88 -9.33
CA ALA A 52 -4.94 -4.91 -8.56
C ALA A 52 -5.82 -3.76 -8.06
N ILE A 53 -6.71 -3.25 -8.89
CA ILE A 53 -7.70 -2.22 -8.52
C ILE A 53 -8.59 -2.76 -7.39
N MET A 54 -9.14 -3.97 -7.52
CA MET A 54 -9.92 -4.63 -6.48
C MET A 54 -9.14 -4.76 -5.16
N ALA A 55 -7.87 -5.19 -5.22
CA ALA A 55 -7.02 -5.31 -4.04
C ALA A 55 -6.80 -3.95 -3.34
N ILE A 56 -6.58 -2.88 -4.11
CA ILE A 56 -6.48 -1.52 -3.57
C ILE A 56 -7.79 -1.15 -2.87
N PHE A 57 -8.94 -1.37 -3.51
CA PHE A 57 -10.24 -1.08 -2.92
C PHE A 57 -10.47 -1.83 -1.60
N LEU A 58 -10.11 -3.11 -1.53
CA LEU A 58 -10.20 -3.92 -0.31
C LEU A 58 -9.25 -3.43 0.80
N SER A 59 -8.11 -2.83 0.44
CA SER A 59 -7.10 -2.35 1.40
C SER A 59 -7.39 -0.95 1.98
N LEU A 60 -8.22 -0.13 1.32
CA LEU A 60 -8.63 1.21 1.76
C LEU A 60 -9.16 1.27 3.21
N PRO A 61 -10.13 0.42 3.64
CA PRO A 61 -10.64 0.50 5.01
C PRO A 61 -9.58 0.14 6.05
N GLY A 62 -8.70 -0.82 5.76
CA GLY A 62 -7.61 -1.22 6.66
C GLY A 62 -6.60 -0.09 6.86
N THR A 63 -6.16 0.53 5.77
CA THR A 63 -5.21 1.66 5.82
C THR A 63 -5.80 2.88 6.51
N PHE A 64 -7.09 3.16 6.31
CA PHE A 64 -7.77 4.24 7.02
C PHE A 64 -7.83 4.00 8.54
N ARG A 65 -8.25 2.80 8.97
CA ARG A 65 -8.27 2.43 10.40
C ARG A 65 -6.89 2.52 11.02
N LEU A 66 -5.86 2.08 10.30
CA LEU A 66 -4.47 2.13 10.77
C LEU A 66 -4.00 3.58 10.96
N ARG A 67 -4.31 4.47 10.01
CA ARG A 67 -4.02 5.92 10.16
C ARG A 67 -4.74 6.54 11.35
N MET A 68 -5.98 6.16 11.60
CA MET A 68 -6.75 6.68 12.74
C MET A 68 -6.14 6.23 14.08
N ARG A 69 -5.76 4.95 14.18
CA ARG A 69 -5.03 4.41 15.35
C ARG A 69 -3.69 5.10 15.56
N MET A 70 -2.92 5.34 14.49
CA MET A 70 -1.66 6.08 14.61
C MET A 70 -1.86 7.49 15.18
N ARG A 71 -2.92 8.19 14.78
CA ARG A 71 -3.26 9.51 15.34
C ARG A 71 -3.64 9.42 16.82
N GLU A 72 -4.48 8.46 17.19
CA GLU A 72 -4.88 8.26 18.59
C GLU A 72 -3.66 7.92 19.47
N GLN A 73 -2.79 7.02 19.01
CA GLN A 73 -1.56 6.67 19.70
C GLN A 73 -0.63 7.87 19.84
N ALA A 74 -0.46 8.69 18.80
CA ALA A 74 0.34 9.91 18.86
C ALA A 74 -0.20 10.92 19.88
N GLN A 75 -1.52 11.08 19.98
CA GLN A 75 -2.14 11.93 21.00
C GLN A 75 -1.90 11.41 22.41
N ARG A 76 -2.04 10.10 22.64
CA ARG A 76 -1.76 9.49 23.94
C ARG A 76 -0.30 9.65 24.36
N ILE A 77 0.64 9.55 23.42
CA ILE A 77 2.06 9.79 23.69
C ILE A 77 2.27 11.23 24.17
N ALA A 78 1.73 12.22 23.45
CA ALA A 78 1.84 13.62 23.84
C ALA A 78 1.22 13.93 25.20
N GLU A 79 0.06 13.32 25.52
CA GLU A 79 -0.59 13.48 26.83
C GLU A 79 0.25 12.88 27.96
N LEU A 80 0.79 11.67 27.76
CA LEU A 80 1.66 11.02 28.75
C LEU A 80 2.94 11.81 28.98
N GLU A 81 3.55 12.36 27.93
CA GLU A 81 4.72 13.25 28.04
C GLU A 81 4.40 14.50 28.87
N GLN A 82 3.24 15.14 28.65
CA GLN A 82 2.81 16.28 29.45
C GLN A 82 2.59 15.92 30.92
N GLN A 83 1.96 14.77 31.20
CA GLN A 83 1.73 14.33 32.58
C GLN A 83 3.04 14.04 33.31
N LEU A 84 4.04 13.45 32.64
CA LEU A 84 5.38 13.25 33.20
C LEU A 84 6.02 14.58 33.55
N GLN A 85 6.01 15.54 32.63
CA GLN A 85 6.61 16.85 32.84
C GLN A 85 5.92 17.63 33.98
N GLN A 86 4.60 17.55 34.10
CA GLN A 86 3.86 18.12 35.23
C GLN A 86 4.20 17.47 36.57
N ARG A 87 4.38 16.14 36.60
CA ARG A 87 4.80 15.42 37.82
C ARG A 87 6.21 15.81 38.24
N GLU A 88 7.14 15.92 37.30
CA GLU A 88 8.50 16.35 37.58
C GLU A 88 8.54 17.80 38.10
N THR A 89 7.77 18.69 37.50
CA THR A 89 7.67 20.11 37.92
C THR A 89 7.05 20.24 39.31
N LYS A 90 5.98 19.47 39.61
CA LYS A 90 5.39 19.43 40.95
C LYS A 90 6.38 18.89 41.98
N ARG A 91 7.07 17.80 41.66
CA ARG A 91 8.09 17.20 42.54
C ARG A 91 9.23 18.17 42.85
N THR A 92 9.73 18.90 41.85
CA THR A 92 10.79 19.89 42.07
C THR A 92 10.33 21.06 42.93
N LYS A 93 9.06 21.47 42.81
CA LYS A 93 8.46 22.52 43.63
C LYS A 93 8.24 22.08 45.08
N ASP A 94 7.76 20.87 45.31
CA ASP A 94 7.59 20.31 46.66
C ASP A 94 8.95 20.16 47.39
N LEU A 95 10.03 19.84 46.66
CA LEU A 95 11.38 19.78 47.20
C LEU A 95 11.98 21.16 47.52
N SER A 96 11.57 22.24 46.83
CA SER A 96 12.01 23.61 47.15
C SER A 96 11.26 24.22 48.31
N ASP A 97 10.00 23.83 48.55
CA ASP A 97 9.17 24.36 49.63
C ASP A 97 9.46 23.68 50.99
N THR A 98 10.25 22.61 51.01
CA THR A 98 10.64 21.87 52.22
C THR A 98 12.03 22.27 52.76
N GLN A 99 12.76 23.17 52.09
CA GLN A 99 14.03 23.76 52.56
C GLN A 99 13.84 25.21 52.99
#